data_AF-A0A6B3D137-F1
#
_entry.id   AF-A0A6B3D137-F1
#
_cell.length_a   1.000
_cell.length_b   1.000
_cell.length_c   1.000
_cell.angle_alpha   90.00
_cell.angle_beta   90.00
_cell.angle_gamma   90.00
#
_symmetry.space_group_name_H-M   'P 1'
#
loop_
_entity.id
_entity.type
_entity.pdbx_description
1 polymer ?
#
loop_
_entity_poly.entity_id
_entity_poly.type
_entity_poly.pdbx_seq_one_letter_code
_entity_poly.pdbx_strand_id
1 'polypeptide(L)'
;IEIAKRHGKTLVIHDREAHADVLRVLKEEGAPERTVFHCYSGDAEMAEVCARAGYYMSFAGNVTFKNAQNLRDALAVAPAELVLVETDAP
;
A
#
# COMPACT_ATOMS: atom_id res chain seq x y z
N ILE A 1 -7.40 -7.81 10.40
CA ILE A 1 -8.46 -7.21 9.55
C ILE A 1 -9.78 -7.06 10.33
N GLU A 2 -10.33 -8.16 10.86
CA GLU A 2 -11.63 -8.16 11.56
C GLU A 2 -11.77 -7.08 12.66
N ILE A 3 -10.80 -6.96 13.57
CA ILE A 3 -10.79 -5.95 14.64
C ILE A 3 -10.88 -4.52 14.06
N ALA A 4 -10.16 -4.23 12.97
CA ALA A 4 -10.19 -2.91 12.34
C ALA A 4 -11.57 -2.59 11.78
N LYS A 5 -12.23 -3.57 11.13
CA LYS A 5 -13.61 -3.43 10.62
C LYS A 5 -14.60 -3.21 11.76
N ARG A 6 -14.55 -4.04 12.80
CA ARG A 6 -15.45 -3.99 13.96
C ARG A 6 -15.43 -2.62 14.66
N HIS A 7 -14.28 -1.94 14.64
CA HIS A 7 -14.07 -0.68 15.34
C HIS A 7 -13.94 0.54 14.40
N GLY A 8 -14.19 0.39 13.10
CA GLY A 8 -14.06 1.47 12.11
C GLY A 8 -12.66 2.09 12.04
N LYS A 9 -11.62 1.31 12.37
CA LYS A 9 -10.22 1.77 12.39
C LYS A 9 -9.55 1.55 11.05
N THR A 10 -8.60 2.44 10.73
CA THR A 10 -7.70 2.27 9.59
C THR A 10 -6.83 1.03 9.80
N LEU A 11 -6.66 0.22 8.75
CA LEU A 11 -5.70 -0.86 8.70
C LEU A 11 -4.44 -0.39 8.01
N VAL A 12 -3.32 -0.37 8.73
CA VAL A 12 -2.00 -0.10 8.18
C VAL A 12 -1.28 -1.43 8.01
N ILE A 13 -0.81 -1.71 6.80
CA ILE A 13 -0.25 -2.99 6.37
C ILE A 13 1.22 -2.78 6.11
N HIS A 14 2.03 -3.62 6.75
CA HIS A 14 3.40 -3.88 6.33
C HIS A 14 3.40 -5.10 5.41
N ASP A 15 4.08 -4.98 4.28
CA ASP A 15 4.24 -6.03 3.30
C ASP A 15 5.66 -6.01 2.72
N ARG A 16 6.28 -7.20 2.68
CA ARG A 16 7.60 -7.43 2.09
C ARG A 16 7.60 -8.84 1.50
N GLU A 17 7.76 -8.93 0.19
CA GLU A 17 7.78 -10.20 -0.55
C GLU A 17 6.52 -11.07 -0.35
N ALA A 18 5.39 -10.47 0.07
CA ALA A 18 4.13 -11.17 0.32
C ALA A 18 2.94 -10.53 -0.42
N HIS A 19 3.21 -9.73 -1.46
CA HIS A 19 2.23 -8.93 -2.20
C HIS A 19 0.96 -9.70 -2.59
N ALA A 20 1.14 -10.85 -3.24
CA ALA A 20 0.02 -11.66 -3.72
C ALA A 20 -0.83 -12.22 -2.57
N ASP A 21 -0.19 -12.67 -1.49
CA ASP A 21 -0.88 -13.20 -0.31
C ASP A 21 -1.62 -12.10 0.45
N VAL A 22 -1.01 -10.93 0.63
CA VAL A 22 -1.64 -9.77 1.27
C VAL A 22 -2.89 -9.35 0.49
N LEU A 23 -2.78 -9.18 -0.83
CA LEU A 23 -3.92 -8.82 -1.67
C LEU A 23 -5.02 -9.89 -1.66
N ARG A 24 -4.64 -11.18 -1.68
CA ARG A 24 -5.58 -12.29 -1.59
C ARG A 24 -6.35 -12.26 -0.27
N VAL A 25 -5.65 -12.12 0.86
CA VAL A 25 -6.28 -12.05 2.20
C VAL A 25 -7.18 -10.82 2.32
N LEU A 26 -6.76 -9.66 1.81
CA LEU A 26 -7.62 -8.45 1.80
C LEU A 26 -8.91 -8.66 1.00
N LYS A 27 -8.84 -9.40 -0.11
CA LYS A 27 -10.00 -9.74 -0.93
C LYS A 27 -10.91 -10.75 -0.25
N GLU A 28 -10.35 -11.80 0.34
CA GLU A 28 -11.09 -12.88 1.03
C GLU A 28 -11.79 -12.38 2.29
N GLU A 29 -11.08 -11.63 3.14
CA GLU A 29 -11.61 -11.12 4.41
C GLU A 29 -12.48 -9.86 4.24
N GLY A 30 -12.38 -9.21 3.08
CA GLY A 30 -12.94 -7.90 2.78
C GLY A 30 -12.23 -6.79 3.56
N ALA A 31 -11.42 -6.00 2.86
CA ALA A 31 -10.62 -4.93 3.44
C ALA A 31 -11.48 -3.86 4.17
N PRO A 32 -10.95 -3.24 5.24
CA PRO A 32 -11.57 -2.06 5.85
C PRO A 32 -11.63 -0.90 4.85
N GLU A 33 -12.61 -0.01 5.04
CA GLU A 33 -12.81 1.20 4.22
C GLU A 33 -11.52 2.02 4.08
N ARG A 34 -10.73 2.11 5.16
CA ARG A 34 -9.43 2.78 5.17
C ARG A 34 -8.33 1.74 5.32
N THR A 35 -7.64 1.45 4.21
CA THR A 35 -6.53 0.51 4.15
C THR A 35 -5.31 1.22 3.58
N VAL A 36 -4.18 1.12 4.28
CA VAL A 36 -2.91 1.78 3.93
C VAL A 36 -1.82 0.72 3.77
N PHE A 37 -1.14 0.72 2.64
CA PHE A 37 0.12 0.02 2.45
C PHE A 37 1.25 0.96 2.90
N HIS A 38 1.74 0.72 4.11
CA HIS A 38 2.89 1.42 4.66
C HIS A 38 4.17 0.93 3.97
N CYS A 39 5.13 1.83 3.77
CA CYS A 39 6.39 1.60 3.10
C CYS A 39 6.19 0.79 1.82
N TYR A 40 5.32 1.32 0.95
CA TYR A 40 4.85 0.65 -0.24
C TYR A 40 6.04 0.07 -1.03
N SER A 41 6.00 -1.23 -1.27
CA SER A 41 7.13 -2.02 -1.78
C SER A 41 6.79 -2.79 -3.06
N GLY A 42 5.55 -2.69 -3.54
CA GLY A 42 5.09 -3.29 -4.79
C GLY A 42 5.55 -2.58 -6.06
N ASP A 43 5.17 -3.13 -7.20
CA ASP A 43 5.41 -2.54 -8.53
C ASP A 43 4.19 -1.77 -9.06
N ALA A 44 4.28 -1.29 -10.30
CA ALA A 44 3.20 -0.53 -10.93
C ALA A 44 1.90 -1.34 -11.09
N GLU A 45 1.99 -2.65 -11.35
CA GLU A 45 0.81 -3.50 -11.48
C GLU A 45 0.06 -3.59 -10.13
N MET A 46 0.80 -3.82 -9.04
CA MET A 46 0.22 -3.81 -7.70
C MET A 46 -0.35 -2.43 -7.34
N ALA A 47 0.29 -1.33 -7.75
CA ALA A 47 -0.18 0.02 -7.46
C ALA A 47 -1.53 0.29 -8.14
N GLU A 48 -1.73 -0.18 -9.36
CA GLU A 48 -3.04 -0.12 -10.03
C GLU A 48 -4.11 -0.97 -9.31
N VAL A 49 -3.74 -2.14 -8.78
CA VAL A 49 -4.66 -2.96 -7.96
C VAL A 49 -5.07 -2.20 -6.70
N CYS A 50 -4.11 -1.60 -6.00
CA CYS A 50 -4.38 -0.76 -4.83
C CYS A 50 -5.27 0.43 -5.19
N ALA A 51 -5.00 1.11 -6.31
CA ALA A 51 -5.80 2.23 -6.80
C ALA A 51 -7.26 1.84 -7.07
N ARG A 52 -7.47 0.73 -7.79
CA ARG A 52 -8.84 0.20 -8.07
C ARG A 52 -9.59 -0.19 -6.80
N ALA A 53 -8.88 -0.62 -5.77
CA ALA A 53 -9.46 -1.00 -4.49
C ALA A 53 -9.63 0.18 -3.51
N GLY A 54 -9.16 1.39 -3.86
CA GLY A 54 -9.19 2.56 -2.98
C GLY A 54 -8.20 2.47 -1.81
N TYR A 55 -7.14 1.68 -1.95
CA TYR A 55 -6.11 1.54 -0.92
C TYR A 55 -5.09 2.67 -1.03
N TYR A 56 -4.74 3.24 0.11
CA TYR A 56 -3.68 4.24 0.21
C TYR A 56 -2.31 3.58 0.11
N MET A 57 -1.37 4.25 -0.55
CA MET A 57 0.01 3.81 -0.74
C MET A 57 0.95 4.86 -0.17
N SER A 58 1.69 4.49 0.87
CA SER A 58 2.62 5.39 1.54
C SER A 58 4.03 5.17 1.02
N PHE A 59 4.65 6.22 0.49
CA PHE A 59 6.01 6.16 -0.05
C PHE A 59 7.00 6.81 0.92
N ALA A 60 8.07 6.07 1.23
CA ALA A 60 9.13 6.50 2.13
C ALA A 60 10.39 6.92 1.36
N GLY A 61 11.47 7.21 2.10
CA GLY A 61 12.75 7.64 1.52
C GLY A 61 13.38 6.64 0.54
N ASN A 62 13.02 5.36 0.58
CA ASN A 62 13.51 4.34 -0.36
C ASN A 62 13.18 4.64 -1.83
N VAL A 63 12.15 5.45 -2.11
CA VAL A 63 11.83 5.92 -3.48
C VAL A 63 13.01 6.70 -4.12
N THR A 64 13.85 7.31 -3.28
CA THR A 64 15.03 8.08 -3.69
C THR A 64 16.26 7.22 -4.02
N PHE A 65 16.21 5.91 -3.73
CA PHE A 65 17.34 5.03 -3.99
C PHE A 65 17.55 4.83 -5.49
N LYS A 66 18.81 4.79 -5.92
CA LYS A 66 19.19 4.68 -7.34
C LYS A 66 18.50 3.50 -8.04
N ASN A 67 18.40 2.36 -7.36
CA ASN A 67 17.83 1.11 -7.88
C ASN A 67 16.31 0.98 -7.72
N ALA A 68 15.62 1.93 -7.06
CA ALA A 68 14.19 1.86 -6.80
C ALA A 68 13.32 2.34 -7.98
N GLN A 69 13.65 1.94 -9.21
CA GLN A 69 12.88 2.38 -10.39
C GLN A 69 11.46 1.83 -10.37
N ASN A 70 11.29 0.58 -9.97
CA ASN A 70 9.99 -0.05 -9.77
C ASN A 70 9.07 0.77 -8.83
N LEU A 71 9.63 1.31 -7.74
CA LEU A 71 8.89 2.13 -6.78
C LEU A 71 8.48 3.47 -7.39
N ARG A 72 9.35 4.07 -8.20
CA ARG A 72 9.03 5.32 -8.93
C ARG A 72 7.97 5.10 -9.99
N ASP A 73 8.02 3.97 -10.69
CA ASP A 73 7.01 3.59 -11.68
C ASP A 73 5.65 3.34 -10.98
N ALA A 74 5.66 2.69 -9.81
CA ALA A 74 4.47 2.53 -8.97
C ALA A 74 3.88 3.87 -8.50
N LEU A 75 4.73 4.79 -8.02
CA LEU A 75 4.29 6.13 -7.64
C LEU A 75 3.71 6.93 -8.83
N ALA A 76 4.26 6.75 -10.03
CA ALA A 76 3.82 7.46 -11.23
C ALA A 76 2.42 7.05 -11.70
N VAL A 77 1.99 5.80 -11.43
CA VAL A 77 0.65 5.31 -11.79
C VAL A 77 -0.38 5.45 -10.66
N ALA A 78 0.07 5.74 -9.44
CA ALA A 78 -0.80 5.91 -8.28
C ALA A 78 -1.61 7.23 -8.38
N PRO A 79 -2.94 7.21 -8.18
CA PRO A 79 -3.73 8.43 -8.07
C PRO A 79 -3.26 9.27 -6.88
N ALA A 80 -3.09 10.58 -7.10
CA ALA A 80 -2.50 11.48 -6.11
C ALA A 80 -3.30 11.52 -4.78
N GLU A 81 -4.61 11.34 -4.83
CA GLU A 81 -5.50 11.28 -3.67
C GLU A 81 -5.34 10.02 -2.81
N LEU A 82 -4.68 8.97 -3.34
CA LEU A 82 -4.36 7.73 -2.63
C LEU A 82 -2.87 7.65 -2.25
N VAL A 83 -2.06 8.66 -2.58
CA VAL A 83 -0.64 8.72 -2.21
C VAL A 83 -0.49 9.35 -0.83
N LEU A 84 0.29 8.69 0.02
CA LEU A 84 0.76 9.21 1.31
C LEU A 84 2.29 9.32 1.31
N VAL A 85 2.80 10.16 2.20
CA VAL A 85 4.24 10.31 2.44
C VAL A 85 4.54 9.91 3.87
N GLU A 86 5.66 9.24 4.07
CA GLU A 86 6.16 8.87 5.39
C GLU A 86 7.69 8.91 5.42
N THR A 87 8.26 8.82 6.62
CA THR A 87 9.72 8.71 6.81
C THR A 87 10.18 7.30 7.13
N ASP A 88 9.33 6.49 7.78
CA ASP A 88 9.71 5.23 8.43
C ASP A 88 10.95 5.39 9.34
N ALA A 89 11.01 6.52 10.06
CA ALA A 89 12.15 6.89 10.89
C ALA A 89 12.26 5.98 12.14
N PRO A 90 13.50 5.67 12.61
CA PRO A 90 13.72 4.96 13.87
C PRO A 90 13.32 5.76 15.11
#